data_AF-B7GQG6-F1
#
_entry.id   AF-B7GQG6-F1
#
_cell.length_a   1.000
_cell.length_b   1.000
_cell.length_c   1.000
_cell.angle_alpha   90.00
_cell.angle_beta   90.00
_cell.angle_gamma   90.00
#
_symmetry.space_group_name_H-M   'P 1'
#
loop_
_entity.id
_entity.type
_entity.pdbx_description
1 polymer ?
#
loop_
_entity_poly.entity_id
_entity_poly.type
_entity_poly.pdbx_seq_one_letter_code
_entity_poly.pdbx_strand_id
1 'polypeptide(L)'
;METMTRVNEQMDVAAKKPMAVQPGVARMRELTPAQRRAVMFAQQQVLKAQAAKKAKDQRQAVRERMWDEDSPSYKPTAAAEPVVVEEEPREVSLRGAIGHVLRELRTRDRRTLREVSEKAGVSLGYLSEVERGQKEASSELLSSIADALGVSTSRMLRMVADYLDSVEG
;
A
#
# COMPACT_ATOMS: atom_id res chain seq x y z
N MET A 1 -6.78 -37.13 -66.86
CA MET A 1 -6.43 -36.23 -65.75
C MET A 1 -7.63 -35.31 -65.54
N GLU A 2 -8.29 -35.12 -64.40
CA GLU A 2 -8.15 -35.55 -63.01
C GLU A 2 -9.46 -35.12 -62.31
N THR A 3 -10.10 -36.05 -61.59
CA THR A 3 -10.73 -35.91 -60.25
C THR A 3 -11.76 -34.79 -60.00
N MET A 4 -13.05 -35.10 -59.86
CA MET A 4 -13.76 -35.56 -58.64
C MET A 4 -14.01 -34.50 -57.55
N THR A 5 -15.32 -34.24 -57.38
CA THR A 5 -16.07 -34.05 -56.11
C THR A 5 -15.86 -32.82 -55.22
N ARG A 6 -16.90 -31.97 -55.19
CA ARG A 6 -17.33 -31.20 -54.01
C ARG A 6 -17.71 -32.15 -52.87
N VAL A 7 -17.30 -31.86 -51.63
CA VAL A 7 -18.14 -32.07 -50.43
C VAL A 7 -17.80 -31.00 -49.39
N ASN A 8 -18.85 -30.31 -48.92
CA ASN A 8 -18.85 -29.34 -47.84
C ASN A 8 -19.19 -30.12 -46.55
N GLU A 9 -18.26 -30.25 -45.61
CA GLU A 9 -18.51 -30.88 -44.31
C GLU A 9 -19.23 -29.90 -43.38
N GLN A 10 -20.53 -30.11 -43.17
CA GLN A 10 -21.25 -29.57 -42.03
C GLN A 10 -21.14 -30.57 -40.87
N MET A 11 -20.64 -30.12 -39.72
CA MET A 11 -20.64 -30.90 -38.49
C MET A 11 -22.01 -30.81 -37.81
N ASP A 12 -22.76 -31.91 -37.85
CA ASP A 12 -23.97 -32.12 -37.06
C ASP A 12 -23.61 -32.38 -35.59
N VAL A 13 -23.76 -31.37 -34.74
CA VAL A 13 -23.75 -31.54 -33.28
C VAL A 13 -25.12 -32.02 -32.84
N ALA A 14 -25.25 -33.34 -32.68
CA ALA A 14 -26.43 -33.97 -32.11
C ALA A 14 -26.72 -33.43 -30.70
N ALA A 15 -27.77 -32.61 -30.59
CA ALA A 15 -28.29 -32.09 -29.33
C ALA A 15 -28.85 -33.25 -28.48
N LYS A 16 -28.12 -33.66 -27.44
CA LYS A 16 -28.65 -34.56 -26.40
C LYS A 16 -29.76 -33.82 -25.64
N LYS A 17 -31.00 -34.31 -25.74
CA LYS A 17 -32.14 -33.82 -24.95
C LYS A 17 -31.86 -33.96 -23.45
N PRO A 18 -32.12 -32.95 -22.62
CA PRO A 18 -32.03 -33.08 -21.18
C PRO A 18 -33.15 -34.01 -20.67
N MET A 19 -32.80 -35.00 -19.84
CA MET A 19 -33.77 -35.86 -19.16
C MET A 19 -34.61 -35.02 -18.20
N ALA A 20 -35.94 -35.12 -18.32
CA ALA A 20 -36.89 -34.53 -17.39
C ALA A 20 -36.85 -35.29 -16.05
N VAL A 21 -36.50 -34.58 -14.97
CA VAL A 21 -36.55 -35.13 -13.61
C VAL A 21 -37.97 -34.97 -13.08
N GLN A 22 -38.64 -36.08 -12.78
CA GLN A 22 -39.98 -36.06 -12.19
C GLN A 22 -39.92 -35.53 -10.74
N PRO A 23 -40.82 -34.60 -10.33
CA PRO A 23 -40.85 -34.06 -8.99
C PRO A 23 -41.71 -34.97 -8.12
N GLY A 24 -41.08 -35.89 -7.41
CA GLY A 24 -41.80 -36.74 -6.49
C GLY A 24 -40.84 -37.55 -5.65
N VAL A 25 -40.91 -37.34 -4.34
CA VAL A 25 -40.20 -38.09 -3.30
C VAL A 25 -38.73 -37.68 -3.13
N ALA A 26 -38.51 -36.47 -2.59
CA ALA A 26 -37.28 -36.14 -1.89
C ALA A 26 -37.19 -36.96 -0.58
N ARG A 27 -36.97 -38.28 -0.70
CA ARG A 27 -36.39 -39.06 0.40
C ARG A 27 -35.03 -38.43 0.71
N MET A 28 -34.75 -38.15 1.98
CA MET A 28 -33.42 -37.75 2.45
C MET A 28 -32.38 -38.65 1.79
N ARG A 29 -31.71 -38.13 0.76
CA ARG A 29 -30.78 -38.92 -0.06
C ARG A 29 -29.59 -39.15 0.84
N GLU A 30 -29.39 -40.38 1.28
CA GLU A 30 -28.20 -40.75 2.04
C GLU A 30 -26.99 -40.39 1.19
N LEU A 31 -26.37 -39.26 1.53
CA LEU A 31 -25.20 -38.75 0.82
C LEU A 31 -24.09 -39.78 1.01
N THR A 32 -23.41 -40.13 -0.08
CA THR A 32 -22.21 -40.95 0.03
C THR A 32 -21.20 -40.24 0.92
N PRO A 33 -20.27 -40.94 1.59
CA PRO A 33 -19.26 -40.30 2.42
C PRO A 33 -18.48 -39.19 1.69
N ALA A 34 -18.23 -39.35 0.39
CA ALA A 34 -17.61 -38.31 -0.44
C ALA A 34 -18.53 -37.09 -0.63
N GLN A 35 -19.83 -37.29 -0.86
CA GLN A 35 -20.79 -36.20 -1.01
C GLN A 35 -21.05 -35.46 0.32
N ARG A 36 -21.09 -36.15 1.47
CA ARG A 36 -21.18 -35.49 2.79
C ARG A 36 -19.98 -34.59 3.05
N ARG A 37 -18.77 -35.07 2.76
CA ARG A 37 -17.55 -34.27 2.88
C ARG A 37 -17.56 -33.05 1.96
N ALA A 38 -18.05 -33.21 0.73
CA ALA A 38 -18.18 -32.10 -0.21
C ALA A 38 -19.18 -31.03 0.30
N VAL A 39 -20.33 -31.44 0.84
CA VAL A 39 -21.32 -30.53 1.42
C VAL A 39 -20.77 -29.81 2.65
N MET A 40 -20.09 -30.51 3.57
CA MET A 40 -19.46 -29.90 4.73
C MET A 40 -18.35 -28.91 4.36
N PHE A 41 -17.55 -29.24 3.33
CA PHE A 41 -16.53 -28.33 2.81
C PHE A 41 -17.18 -27.07 2.23
N ALA A 42 -18.22 -27.21 1.41
CA ALA A 42 -18.95 -26.09 0.85
C ALA A 42 -19.59 -25.22 1.96
N GLN A 43 -20.20 -25.84 2.97
CA GLN A 43 -20.79 -25.15 4.12
C GLN A 43 -19.71 -24.40 4.93
N GLN A 44 -18.54 -24.99 5.12
CA GLN A 44 -17.41 -24.33 5.80
C GLN A 44 -16.87 -23.14 4.98
N GLN A 45 -16.80 -23.26 3.66
CA GLN A 45 -16.39 -22.15 2.79
C GLN A 45 -17.39 -20.99 2.85
N VAL A 46 -18.70 -21.29 2.88
CA VAL A 46 -19.75 -20.27 3.03
C VAL A 46 -19.63 -19.58 4.40
N LEU A 47 -19.46 -20.33 5.49
CA LEU A 47 -19.29 -19.75 6.82
C LEU A 47 -18.03 -18.88 6.92
N LYS A 48 -16.90 -19.32 6.34
CA LYS A 48 -15.66 -18.54 6.27
C LYS A 48 -15.84 -17.25 5.46
N ALA A 49 -16.52 -17.32 4.31
CA ALA A 49 -16.82 -16.17 3.48
C ALA A 49 -17.72 -15.15 4.21
N GLN A 50 -18.75 -15.65 4.91
CA GLN A 50 -19.63 -14.81 5.73
C GLN A 50 -18.89 -14.16 6.91
N ALA A 51 -18.03 -14.90 7.60
CA ALA A 51 -17.20 -14.35 8.69
C ALA A 51 -16.23 -13.27 8.18
N ALA A 52 -15.60 -13.47 7.02
CA ALA A 52 -14.72 -12.49 6.40
C ALA A 52 -15.48 -11.23 5.95
N LYS A 53 -16.69 -11.38 5.40
CA LYS A 53 -17.56 -10.25 5.03
C LYS A 53 -17.99 -9.47 6.28
N LYS A 54 -18.47 -10.15 7.31
CA LYS A 54 -18.84 -9.53 8.60
C LYS A 54 -17.68 -8.78 9.25
N ALA A 55 -16.45 -9.29 9.17
CA ALA A 55 -15.27 -8.61 9.70
C ALA A 55 -14.95 -7.30 8.94
N LYS A 56 -15.13 -7.28 7.62
CA LYS A 56 -14.99 -6.05 6.82
C LYS A 56 -16.09 -5.05 7.15
N ASP A 57 -17.34 -5.52 7.24
CA ASP A 57 -18.50 -4.69 7.56
C ASP A 57 -18.37 -4.10 8.97
N GLN A 58 -17.87 -4.86 9.95
CA GLN A 58 -17.58 -4.34 11.30
C GLN A 58 -16.48 -3.29 11.29
N ARG A 59 -15.41 -3.50 10.53
CA ARG A 59 -14.30 -2.54 10.42
C ARG A 59 -14.75 -1.24 9.72
N GLN A 60 -15.65 -1.36 8.75
CA GLN A 60 -16.28 -0.22 8.11
C GLN A 60 -17.26 0.48 9.05
N ALA A 61 -18.11 -0.24 9.78
CA ALA A 61 -19.05 0.34 10.74
C ALA A 61 -18.35 0.98 11.96
N VAL A 62 -17.16 0.49 12.35
CA VAL A 62 -16.31 1.17 13.35
C VAL A 62 -15.73 2.45 12.77
N ARG A 63 -15.29 2.42 11.51
CA ARG A 63 -14.78 3.61 10.81
C ARG A 63 -15.86 4.66 10.56
N GLU A 64 -17.06 4.23 10.19
CA GLU A 64 -18.24 5.08 10.02
C GLU A 64 -18.70 5.61 11.38
N ARG A 65 -18.74 4.79 12.45
CA ARG A 65 -18.99 5.32 13.81
C ARG A 65 -17.93 6.30 14.30
N MET A 66 -16.68 6.15 13.88
CA MET A 66 -15.62 7.14 14.13
C MET A 66 -15.85 8.45 13.36
N TRP A 67 -16.68 8.42 12.33
CA TRP A 67 -17.01 9.53 11.44
C TRP A 67 -18.40 10.13 11.67
N ASP A 68 -19.25 9.45 12.45
CA ASP A 68 -20.67 9.77 12.68
C ASP A 68 -20.91 10.23 14.13
N GLU A 69 -20.02 11.10 14.62
CA GLU A 69 -20.33 12.01 15.72
C GLU A 69 -20.36 13.44 15.17
N ASP A 70 -21.56 13.88 14.77
CA ASP A 70 -21.95 15.28 14.75
C ASP A 70 -21.91 15.83 16.18
N SER A 71 -20.70 16.13 16.66
CA SER A 71 -20.45 17.12 17.70
C SER A 71 -20.14 18.45 17.02
N PRO A 72 -20.84 19.56 17.34
CA PRO A 72 -20.68 20.86 16.69
C PRO A 72 -19.37 21.55 17.11
N SER A 73 -18.23 21.02 16.66
CA SER A 73 -16.93 21.68 16.77
C SER A 73 -15.90 21.25 15.72
N TYR A 74 -16.31 20.97 14.47
CA TYR A 74 -15.36 21.23 13.37
C TYR A 74 -15.37 22.73 13.06
N LYS A 75 -14.76 23.51 13.96
CA LYS A 75 -14.17 24.78 13.55
C LYS A 75 -12.90 24.39 12.77
N PRO A 76 -12.68 24.85 11.54
CA PRO A 76 -11.31 25.08 11.11
C PRO A 76 -10.83 26.18 12.05
N THR A 77 -10.21 25.79 13.17
CA THR A 77 -9.49 26.70 14.04
C THR A 77 -8.31 27.24 13.24
N ALA A 78 -8.59 28.25 12.40
CA ALA A 78 -7.84 29.47 12.52
C ALA A 78 -7.86 29.84 14.01
N ALA A 79 -6.68 29.84 14.63
CA ALA A 79 -6.45 29.73 16.07
C ALA A 79 -6.72 28.33 16.64
N ALA A 80 -5.86 27.37 16.31
CA ALA A 80 -5.29 26.60 17.40
C ALA A 80 -4.83 27.65 18.42
N GLU A 81 -5.41 27.68 19.61
CA GLU A 81 -4.61 28.20 20.71
C GLU A 81 -3.29 27.46 20.59
N PRO A 82 -2.17 28.18 20.44
CA PRO A 82 -0.91 27.51 20.31
C PRO A 82 -0.83 26.70 21.59
N VAL A 83 -0.93 25.38 21.44
CA VAL A 83 -0.22 24.51 22.35
C VAL A 83 1.21 24.93 22.06
N VAL A 84 1.67 25.94 22.80
CA VAL A 84 3.06 26.16 23.12
C VAL A 84 3.44 24.88 23.83
N VAL A 85 3.63 23.83 23.02
CA VAL A 85 4.74 22.94 23.23
C VAL A 85 5.88 23.94 23.26
N GLU A 86 6.32 24.29 24.45
CA GLU A 86 7.64 24.85 24.60
C GLU A 86 8.50 23.82 23.88
N GLU A 87 8.88 24.15 22.63
CA GLU A 87 9.84 23.38 21.89
C GLU A 87 11.09 23.54 22.74
N GLU A 88 11.28 22.61 23.68
CA GLU A 88 12.59 22.41 24.25
C GLU A 88 13.53 22.38 23.06
N PRO A 89 14.57 23.23 23.05
CA PRO A 89 15.42 23.39 21.90
C PRO A 89 15.91 21.99 21.54
N ARG A 90 15.34 21.41 20.49
CA ARG A 90 15.75 20.09 20.04
C ARG A 90 17.14 20.31 19.54
N GLU A 91 18.13 20.01 20.38
CA GLU A 91 19.52 19.96 19.99
C GLU A 91 19.58 19.21 18.65
N VAL A 92 20.00 19.93 17.62
CA VAL A 92 19.95 19.44 16.27
C VAL A 92 21.04 18.39 16.15
N SER A 93 20.66 17.12 16.29
CA SER A 93 21.62 16.03 16.08
C SER A 93 22.21 16.10 14.66
N LEU A 94 23.48 15.71 14.50
CA LEU A 94 24.15 15.69 13.21
C LEU A 94 23.36 14.93 12.12
N ARG A 95 22.80 13.76 12.45
CA ARG A 95 21.95 12.99 11.52
C ARG A 95 20.66 13.74 11.15
N GLY A 96 20.12 14.54 12.07
CA GLY A 96 18.98 15.41 11.83
C GLY A 96 19.31 16.54 10.87
N ALA A 97 20.47 17.20 11.07
CA ALA A 97 20.99 18.22 10.16
C ALA A 97 21.24 17.68 8.74
N ILE A 98 21.86 16.50 8.63
CA ILE A 98 22.03 15.81 7.35
C ILE A 98 20.68 15.53 6.70
N GLY A 99 19.74 14.93 7.45
CA GLY A 99 18.40 14.63 6.95
C GLY A 99 17.65 15.88 6.46
N HIS A 100 17.76 16.99 7.19
CA HIS A 100 17.19 18.29 6.82
C HIS A 100 17.73 18.77 5.47
N VAL A 101 19.06 18.84 5.32
CA VAL A 101 19.70 19.31 4.08
C VAL A 101 19.36 18.42 2.89
N LEU A 102 19.34 17.09 3.06
CA LEU A 102 18.95 16.17 1.99
C LEU A 102 17.50 16.40 1.54
N ARG A 103 16.59 16.58 2.51
CA ARG A 103 15.18 16.89 2.24
C ARG A 103 15.02 18.23 1.52
N GLU A 104 15.74 19.26 1.96
CA GLU A 104 15.71 20.59 1.37
C GLU A 104 16.19 20.57 -0.09
N LEU A 105 17.33 19.93 -0.36
CA LEU A 105 17.84 19.74 -1.73
C LEU A 105 16.81 19.03 -2.60
N ARG A 106 16.19 17.97 -2.09
CA ARG A 106 15.17 17.21 -2.82
C ARG A 106 13.94 18.05 -3.14
N THR A 107 13.39 18.77 -2.16
CA THR A 107 12.14 19.54 -2.33
C THR A 107 12.36 20.80 -3.16
N ARG A 108 13.52 21.46 -3.04
CA ARG A 108 13.90 22.60 -3.87
C ARG A 108 13.86 22.24 -5.36
N ASP A 109 14.37 21.06 -5.69
CA ASP A 109 14.41 20.56 -7.07
C ASP A 109 13.12 19.81 -7.46
N ARG A 110 12.07 19.88 -6.62
CA ARG A 110 10.75 19.25 -6.81
C ARG A 110 10.79 17.75 -7.08
N ARG A 111 11.79 17.05 -6.53
CA ARG A 111 11.94 15.61 -6.67
C ARG A 111 11.16 14.87 -5.59
N THR A 112 10.56 13.76 -5.97
CA THR A 112 9.89 12.83 -5.06
C THR A 112 10.92 11.94 -4.36
N LEU A 113 10.56 11.41 -3.19
CA LEU A 113 11.37 10.39 -2.51
C LEU A 113 11.63 9.18 -3.41
N ARG A 114 10.65 8.79 -4.21
CA ARG A 114 10.75 7.65 -5.15
C ARG A 114 11.88 7.88 -6.16
N GLU A 115 11.85 8.99 -6.87
CA GLU A 115 12.85 9.32 -7.90
C GLU A 115 14.28 9.34 -7.33
N VAL A 116 14.47 9.94 -6.15
CA VAL A 116 15.80 10.00 -5.52
C VAL A 116 16.22 8.62 -5.01
N SER A 117 15.32 7.87 -4.38
CA SER A 117 15.63 6.54 -3.85
C SER A 117 16.02 5.55 -4.94
N GLU A 118 15.32 5.58 -6.08
CA GLU A 118 15.62 4.74 -7.24
C GLU A 118 16.99 5.08 -7.83
N LYS A 119 17.30 6.38 -7.98
CA LYS A 119 18.61 6.83 -8.49
C LYS A 119 19.75 6.54 -7.52
N ALA A 120 19.52 6.63 -6.21
CA ALA A 120 20.52 6.36 -5.17
C ALA A 120 20.70 4.87 -4.85
N GLY A 121 19.87 3.98 -5.41
CA GLY A 121 19.93 2.54 -5.14
C GLY A 121 19.52 2.16 -3.71
N VAL A 122 18.66 2.95 -3.07
CA VAL A 122 18.15 2.70 -1.72
C VAL A 122 16.63 2.54 -1.70
N SER A 123 16.08 1.96 -0.64
CA SER A 123 14.62 1.89 -0.52
C SER A 123 14.01 3.27 -0.21
N LEU A 124 12.80 3.52 -0.70
CA LEU A 124 12.04 4.74 -0.41
C LEU A 124 11.86 4.95 1.10
N GLY A 125 11.55 3.87 1.83
CA GLY A 125 11.39 3.90 3.28
C GLY A 125 12.69 4.29 3.99
N TYR A 126 13.81 3.75 3.55
CA TYR A 126 15.13 4.09 4.09
C TYR A 126 15.48 5.57 3.87
N LEU A 127 15.31 6.10 2.65
CA LEU A 127 15.53 7.51 2.37
C LEU A 127 14.63 8.42 3.24
N SER A 128 13.35 8.04 3.42
CA SER A 128 12.43 8.75 4.30
C SER A 128 12.86 8.75 5.77
N GLU A 129 13.42 7.64 6.26
CA GLU A 129 13.98 7.56 7.62
C GLU A 129 15.23 8.43 7.77
N VAL A 130 16.10 8.45 6.76
CA VAL A 130 17.31 9.30 6.74
C VAL A 130 16.94 10.78 6.72
N GLU A 131 16.01 11.22 5.85
CA GLU A 131 15.55 12.62 5.79
C GLU A 131 14.92 13.11 7.10
N ARG A 132 14.41 12.20 7.93
CA ARG A 132 13.84 12.49 9.25
C ARG A 132 14.85 12.36 10.39
N GLY A 133 16.12 12.09 10.09
CA GLY A 133 17.18 11.87 11.08
C GLY A 133 16.95 10.64 11.95
N GLN A 134 16.18 9.65 11.48
CA GLN A 134 15.89 8.41 12.22
C GLN A 134 16.91 7.30 11.96
N LYS A 135 17.66 7.41 10.87
CA LYS A 135 18.72 6.47 10.48
C LYS A 135 19.99 7.22 10.14
N GLU A 136 21.10 6.65 10.55
CA GLU A 136 22.43 7.05 10.08
C GLU A 136 22.73 6.29 8.80
N ALA A 137 23.08 7.03 7.76
CA ALA A 137 23.50 6.47 6.49
C ALA A 137 25.03 6.30 6.49
N SER A 138 25.50 5.19 5.91
CA SER A 138 26.95 5.01 5.70
C SER A 138 27.49 6.10 4.76
N SER A 139 28.80 6.32 4.79
CA SER A 139 29.47 7.29 3.91
C SER A 139 29.23 7.01 2.43
N GLU A 140 29.16 5.75 2.03
CA GLU A 140 28.85 5.31 0.66
C GLU A 140 27.40 5.65 0.29
N LEU A 141 26.44 5.37 1.17
CA LEU A 141 25.02 5.67 0.93
C LEU A 141 24.76 7.18 0.92
N LEU A 142 25.40 7.94 1.81
CA LEU A 142 25.33 9.41 1.79
C LEU A 142 25.84 9.98 0.47
N SER A 143 26.95 9.45 -0.04
CA SER A 143 27.51 9.87 -1.32
C SER A 143 26.57 9.53 -2.47
N SER A 144 26.01 8.32 -2.49
CA SER A 144 25.00 7.91 -3.50
C SER A 144 23.75 8.80 -3.49
N ILE A 145 23.24 9.17 -2.30
CA ILE A 145 22.08 10.06 -2.16
C ILE A 145 22.43 11.48 -2.63
N ALA A 146 23.60 12.01 -2.26
CA ALA A 146 24.06 13.33 -2.70
C ALA A 146 24.19 13.39 -4.23
N ASP A 147 24.81 12.38 -4.85
CA ASP A 147 24.95 12.25 -6.30
C ASP A 147 23.58 12.10 -6.99
N ALA A 148 22.64 11.39 -6.36
CA ALA A 148 21.27 11.29 -6.84
C ALA A 148 20.60 12.67 -6.87
N LEU A 149 20.81 13.49 -5.84
CA LEU A 149 20.35 14.88 -5.73
C LEU A 149 21.13 15.86 -6.60
N GLY A 150 22.23 15.44 -7.24
CA GLY A 150 22.99 16.28 -8.18
C GLY A 150 23.99 17.22 -7.51
N VAL A 151 24.42 16.91 -6.29
CA VAL A 151 25.46 17.67 -5.57
C VAL A 151 26.57 16.73 -5.11
N SER A 152 27.80 17.24 -5.00
CA SER A 152 28.87 16.46 -4.39
C SER A 152 28.67 16.31 -2.87
N THR A 153 29.17 15.21 -2.30
CA THR A 153 29.15 15.00 -0.84
C THR A 153 29.78 16.17 -0.08
N SER A 154 30.88 16.74 -0.57
CA SER A 154 31.53 17.89 0.07
C SER A 154 30.68 19.16 0.02
N ARG A 155 29.89 19.38 -1.05
CA ARG A 155 28.96 20.50 -1.12
C ARG A 155 27.79 20.31 -0.16
N MET A 156 27.24 19.09 -0.09
CA MET A 156 26.19 18.73 0.85
C MET A 156 26.66 18.94 2.30
N LEU A 157 27.86 18.48 2.66
CA LEU A 157 28.43 18.66 4.01
C LEU A 157 28.69 20.12 4.37
N ARG A 158 29.06 20.98 3.40
CA ARG A 158 29.13 22.44 3.64
C ARG A 158 27.76 23.00 4.00
N MET A 159 26.70 22.61 3.28
CA MET A 159 25.34 23.05 3.60
C MET A 159 24.89 22.54 4.98
N VAL A 160 25.34 21.35 5.40
CA VAL A 160 25.09 20.84 6.76
C VAL A 160 25.79 21.70 7.81
N ALA A 161 27.04 22.09 7.58
CA ALA A 161 27.75 23.00 8.46
C ALA A 161 27.04 24.37 8.53
N ASP A 162 26.69 24.96 7.39
CA ASP A 162 25.96 26.23 7.31
C ASP A 162 24.62 26.16 8.08
N TYR A 163 23.92 25.02 8.00
CA TYR A 163 22.67 24.79 8.73
C TYR A 163 22.91 24.66 10.24
N LEU A 164 23.91 23.90 10.67
CA LEU A 164 24.27 23.77 12.09
C LEU A 164 24.66 25.11 12.71
N ASP A 165 25.50 25.90 12.03
CA ASP A 165 25.86 27.25 12.46
C ASP A 165 24.62 28.15 12.63
N SER A 166 23.61 27.98 11.76
CA SER A 166 22.37 28.78 11.82
C SER A 166 21.42 28.41 12.96
N VAL A 167 21.53 27.19 13.51
CA VAL A 167 20.68 26.72 14.62
C VAL A 167 21.38 26.76 15.97
N GLU A 168 22.72 26.80 15.99
CA GLU A 168 23.55 26.93 17.19
C GLU A 168 23.80 28.40 17.60
N GLY A 169 23.70 29.34 16.66
CA GLY A 169 23.86 30.79 16.86
C GLY A 169 22.60 31.52 17.29
#